data_AF-A0A970N0D1-F1
#
_entry.id   AF-A0A970N0D1-F1
#
_cell.length_a   1.000
_cell.length_b   1.000
_cell.length_c   1.000
_cell.angle_alpha   90.00
_cell.angle_beta   90.00
_cell.angle_gamma   90.00
#
_symmetry.space_group_name_H-M   'P 1'
#
loop_
_entity.id
_entity.type
_entity.pdbx_description
1 polymer ?
#
loop_
_entity_poly.entity_id
_entity_poly.type
_entity_poly.pdbx_seq_one_letter_code
_entity_poly.pdbx_strand_id
1 'polypeptide(L)'
;MLKVGVALDGDPEVKGSAKLTYAAAGAIAPVKICGKLDYSFEKGWKFLRVFADANPPIEDRPTRFGIWVKGNGSTEMVRARITDAGDETFQPDLGPVNFTDWRCIYGDLSGTIAGHWGGKNTGRIKYPLRWDTLFLLDNRSGAKTGGTIYIGPAMLYYE
;
A
#
# COMPACT_ATOMS: atom_id res chain seq x y z
N MET A 1 -9.00 18.89 1.97
CA MET A 1 -8.23 17.99 1.07
C MET A 1 -7.65 16.88 1.95
N LEU A 2 -7.83 15.62 1.57
CA LEU A 2 -7.25 14.47 2.30
C LEU A 2 -5.74 14.66 2.37
N LYS A 3 -5.17 14.73 3.58
CA LYS A 3 -3.72 14.80 3.73
C LYS A 3 -3.16 13.38 3.68
N VAL A 4 -2.26 13.16 2.73
CA VAL A 4 -1.59 11.88 2.52
C VAL A 4 -0.13 12.03 2.94
N GLY A 5 0.33 11.14 3.80
CA GLY A 5 1.69 11.07 4.32
C GLY A 5 2.49 9.93 3.70
N VAL A 6 3.81 10.00 3.86
CA VAL A 6 4.73 8.90 3.59
C VAL A 6 5.67 8.73 4.77
N ALA A 7 5.91 7.49 5.19
CA ALA A 7 6.86 7.16 6.25
C ALA A 7 7.71 5.95 5.86
N LEU A 8 8.98 5.97 6.28
CA LEU A 8 9.90 4.83 6.19
C LEU A 8 9.76 3.94 7.42
N ASP A 9 9.99 2.66 7.24
CA ASP A 9 9.84 1.64 8.27
C ASP A 9 10.71 0.40 7.90
N GLY A 10 10.72 -0.62 8.74
CA GLY A 10 11.60 -1.80 8.61
C GLY A 10 12.84 -1.68 9.50
N ASP A 11 13.98 -2.22 9.06
CA ASP A 11 15.21 -2.18 9.85
C ASP A 11 15.66 -0.72 10.07
N PRO A 12 15.82 -0.25 11.32
CA PRO A 12 16.22 1.12 11.61
C PRO A 12 17.63 1.46 11.11
N GLU A 13 18.52 0.48 11.00
CA GLU A 13 19.91 0.67 10.55
C GLU A 13 20.02 0.80 9.02
N VAL A 14 19.02 0.31 8.29
CA VAL A 14 18.98 0.42 6.82
C VAL A 14 18.52 1.83 6.44
N LYS A 15 19.38 2.54 5.72
CA LYS A 15 19.09 3.88 5.21
C LYS A 15 18.10 3.80 4.05
N GLY A 16 17.24 4.80 3.96
CA GLY A 16 16.33 4.97 2.84
C GLY A 16 15.81 6.39 2.76
N SER A 17 15.15 6.71 1.64
CA SER A 17 14.43 7.95 1.45
C SER A 17 13.09 7.67 0.78
N ALA A 18 12.08 8.47 1.08
CA ALA A 18 10.80 8.42 0.41
C ALA A 18 10.22 9.84 0.34
N LYS A 19 9.71 10.21 -0.83
CA LYS A 19 9.07 11.51 -1.06
C LYS A 19 7.81 11.30 -1.89
N LEU A 20 6.68 11.68 -1.32
CA LEU A 20 5.39 11.69 -2.01
C LEU A 20 5.08 13.12 -2.45
N THR A 21 4.79 13.28 -3.73
CA THR A 21 4.34 14.53 -4.35
C THR A 21 3.14 14.27 -5.26
N TYR A 22 2.53 15.32 -5.82
CA TYR A 22 1.50 15.18 -6.85
C TYR A 22 2.10 15.49 -8.23
N ALA A 23 1.70 14.73 -9.25
CA ALA A 23 2.14 14.93 -10.63
C ALA A 23 1.01 14.66 -11.63
N ALA A 24 1.14 15.22 -12.84
CA ALA A 24 0.30 14.84 -13.97
C ALA A 24 0.53 13.36 -14.33
N ALA A 25 -0.54 12.60 -14.49
CA ALA A 25 -0.45 11.14 -14.61
C ALA A 25 -0.18 10.64 -16.05
N GLY A 26 -0.31 11.52 -17.05
CA GLY A 26 -0.08 11.22 -18.47
C GLY A 26 -1.35 10.75 -19.22
N ALA A 27 -1.25 10.67 -20.55
CA ALA A 27 -2.40 10.55 -21.47
C ALA A 27 -3.22 9.24 -21.38
N ILE A 28 -2.71 8.23 -20.67
CA ILE A 28 -3.34 6.90 -20.53
C ILE A 28 -3.61 6.53 -19.07
N ALA A 29 -3.44 7.48 -18.16
CA ALA A 29 -3.68 7.24 -16.75
C ALA A 29 -5.18 7.18 -16.42
N PRO A 30 -5.56 6.44 -15.37
CA PRO A 30 -6.94 6.41 -14.88
C PRO A 30 -7.41 7.75 -14.28
N VAL A 31 -6.49 8.72 -14.11
CA VAL A 31 -6.71 10.04 -13.51
C VAL A 31 -5.85 11.09 -14.19
N LYS A 32 -6.16 12.37 -13.99
CA LYS A 32 -5.31 13.48 -14.47
C LYS A 32 -4.12 13.78 -13.55
N ILE A 33 -4.34 13.70 -12.23
CA ILE A 33 -3.34 13.92 -11.19
C ILE A 33 -3.21 12.66 -10.34
N CYS A 34 -1.98 12.28 -10.04
CA CYS A 34 -1.66 11.09 -9.24
C CYS A 34 -0.59 11.42 -8.19
N GLY A 35 -0.39 10.51 -7.24
CA GLY A 35 0.76 10.54 -6.36
C GLY A 35 2.01 10.10 -7.13
N LYS A 36 3.11 10.84 -7.00
CA LYS A 36 4.45 10.45 -7.45
C LYS A 36 5.29 10.15 -6.23
N LEU A 37 5.66 8.88 -6.07
CA LEU A 37 6.48 8.37 -4.98
C LEU A 37 7.90 8.14 -5.49
N ASP A 38 8.82 9.01 -5.11
CA ASP A 38 10.25 8.80 -5.31
C ASP A 38 10.84 8.12 -4.06
N TYR A 39 11.60 7.05 -4.23
CA TYR A 39 12.17 6.31 -3.10
C TYR A 39 13.57 5.77 -3.38
N SER A 40 14.31 5.49 -2.31
CA SER A 40 15.54 4.70 -2.33
C SER A 40 15.67 3.88 -1.04
N PHE A 41 16.17 2.66 -1.17
CA PHE A 41 16.52 1.79 -0.05
C PHE A 41 17.97 1.32 -0.24
N GLU A 42 18.80 1.50 0.77
CA GLU A 42 20.11 0.84 0.81
C GLU A 42 19.95 -0.66 1.04
N LYS A 43 21.05 -1.41 0.93
CA LYS A 43 21.05 -2.86 1.15
C LYS A 43 20.54 -3.18 2.57
N GLY A 44 19.56 -4.06 2.66
CA GLY A 44 18.89 -4.49 3.88
C GLY A 44 17.36 -4.34 3.79
N TRP A 45 16.64 -4.88 4.77
CA TRP A 45 15.18 -4.86 4.75
C TRP A 45 14.65 -3.47 5.13
N LYS A 46 13.95 -2.84 4.19
CA LYS A 46 13.29 -1.55 4.39
C LYS A 46 11.95 -1.55 3.64
N PHE A 47 10.99 -0.80 4.16
CA PHE A 47 9.77 -0.53 3.43
C PHE A 47 9.31 0.90 3.69
N LEU A 48 8.33 1.34 2.91
CA LEU A 48 7.65 2.61 3.12
C LEU A 48 6.14 2.39 3.17
N ARG A 49 5.45 3.30 3.83
CA ARG A 49 3.99 3.35 3.94
C ARG A 49 3.48 4.68 3.43
N VAL A 50 2.43 4.64 2.61
CA VAL A 50 1.61 5.77 2.21
C VAL A 50 0.26 5.62 2.91
N PHE A 51 -0.08 6.61 3.71
CA PHE A 51 -1.25 6.61 4.59
C PHE A 51 -1.96 7.96 4.50
N ALA A 52 -3.23 8.00 4.91
CA ALA A 52 -3.98 9.24 4.98
C ALA A 52 -4.39 9.56 6.41
N ASP A 53 -4.42 10.85 6.75
CA ASP A 53 -4.75 11.34 8.10
C ASP A 53 -6.24 11.19 8.43
N ALA A 54 -7.11 11.08 7.41
CA ALA A 54 -8.55 10.89 7.58
C ALA A 54 -9.00 9.62 6.85
N ASN A 55 -9.27 8.56 7.62
CA ASN A 55 -9.72 7.29 7.11
C ASN A 55 -11.13 7.01 7.64
N PRO A 56 -12.19 7.34 6.88
CA PRO A 56 -13.54 6.96 7.30
C PRO A 56 -13.60 5.43 7.48
N PRO A 57 -14.37 4.95 8.46
CA PRO A 57 -14.55 3.52 8.66
C PRO A 57 -15.14 2.87 7.41
N ILE A 58 -14.71 1.66 7.13
CA ILE A 58 -15.33 0.78 6.14
C ILE A 58 -16.33 -0.10 6.90
N GLU A 59 -17.59 0.33 6.88
CA GLU A 59 -18.69 -0.34 7.59
C GLU A 59 -19.10 -1.65 6.91
N ASP A 60 -19.12 -1.65 5.58
CA ASP A 60 -19.50 -2.80 4.76
C ASP A 60 -18.37 -3.82 4.62
N ARG A 61 -18.65 -4.94 3.92
CA ARG A 61 -17.75 -6.08 3.77
C ARG A 61 -17.14 -6.17 2.36
N PRO A 62 -16.13 -5.35 2.01
CA PRO A 62 -15.48 -5.48 0.72
C PRO A 62 -14.74 -6.82 0.62
N THR A 63 -14.78 -7.43 -0.55
CA THR A 63 -14.04 -8.67 -0.84
C THR A 63 -12.62 -8.36 -1.32
N ARG A 64 -12.40 -7.21 -1.95
CA ARG A 64 -11.07 -6.79 -2.45
C ARG A 64 -10.80 -5.31 -2.28
N PHE A 65 -9.51 -5.00 -2.17
CA PHE A 65 -8.96 -3.67 -2.34
C PHE A 65 -8.23 -3.61 -3.68
N GLY A 66 -8.52 -2.62 -4.51
CA GLY A 66 -7.76 -2.35 -5.73
C GLY A 66 -7.12 -0.97 -5.67
N ILE A 67 -5.93 -0.85 -6.24
CA ILE A 67 -5.26 0.44 -6.42
C ILE A 67 -4.56 0.51 -7.77
N TRP A 68 -4.69 1.64 -8.43
CA TRP A 68 -3.96 1.91 -9.67
C TRP A 68 -2.52 2.28 -9.37
N VAL A 69 -1.58 1.62 -10.05
CA VAL A 69 -0.15 1.84 -9.91
C VAL A 69 0.48 1.90 -11.29
N LYS A 70 1.33 2.89 -11.53
CA LYS A 70 2.32 2.81 -12.60
C LYS A 70 3.65 2.40 -11.99
N GLY A 71 4.07 1.18 -12.32
CA GLY A 71 5.31 0.64 -11.77
C GLY A 71 6.56 1.18 -12.45
N ASN A 72 7.70 0.79 -11.90
CA ASN A 72 9.05 1.05 -12.39
C ASN A 72 9.76 -0.24 -12.84
N GLY A 73 9.06 -1.39 -12.85
CA GLY A 73 9.62 -2.68 -13.22
C GLY A 73 10.45 -3.36 -12.13
N SER A 74 10.44 -2.85 -10.91
CA SER A 74 11.18 -3.43 -9.79
C SER A 74 10.41 -4.60 -9.15
N THR A 75 10.95 -5.24 -8.11
CA THR A 75 10.41 -6.52 -7.58
C THR A 75 9.89 -6.42 -6.15
N GLU A 76 9.84 -5.22 -5.59
CA GLU A 76 9.27 -4.91 -4.29
C GLU A 76 7.78 -5.28 -4.27
N MET A 77 7.33 -5.78 -3.12
CA MET A 77 5.96 -6.24 -2.92
C MET A 77 5.07 -5.07 -2.53
N VAL A 78 3.98 -4.86 -3.26
CA VAL A 78 2.94 -3.90 -2.87
C VAL A 78 1.98 -4.57 -1.90
N ARG A 79 1.65 -3.85 -0.82
CA ARG A 79 0.75 -4.31 0.24
C ARG A 79 -0.17 -3.16 0.69
N ALA A 80 -1.22 -3.49 1.43
CA ALA A 80 -2.01 -2.52 2.19
C ALA A 80 -2.07 -2.94 3.66
N ARG A 81 -2.55 -2.07 4.54
CA ARG A 81 -2.86 -2.41 5.93
C ARG A 81 -4.19 -1.83 6.34
N ILE A 82 -5.00 -2.69 6.97
CA ILE A 82 -6.26 -2.33 7.61
C ILE A 82 -6.25 -2.85 9.04
N THR A 83 -6.92 -2.14 9.94
CA THR A 83 -7.17 -2.57 11.31
C THR A 83 -8.66 -2.78 11.48
N ASP A 84 -9.03 -3.90 12.08
CA ASP A 84 -10.42 -4.29 12.31
C ASP A 84 -10.94 -3.70 13.64
N ALA A 85 -12.22 -3.93 13.95
CA ALA A 85 -12.84 -3.45 15.19
C ALA A 85 -12.34 -4.15 16.47
N GLY A 86 -11.58 -5.24 16.34
CA GLY A 86 -10.92 -5.93 17.44
C GLY A 86 -9.45 -5.55 17.61
N ASP A 87 -9.01 -4.47 16.96
CA ASP A 87 -7.62 -3.98 16.91
C ASP A 87 -6.62 -5.00 16.33
N GLU A 88 -7.12 -5.93 15.51
CA GLU A 88 -6.32 -6.84 14.72
C GLU A 88 -5.99 -6.18 13.37
N THR A 89 -4.72 -6.14 13.01
CA THR A 89 -4.24 -5.60 11.74
C THR A 89 -4.10 -6.71 10.73
N PHE A 90 -4.58 -6.47 9.51
CA PHE A 90 -4.44 -7.36 8.35
C PHE A 90 -3.62 -6.66 7.26
N GLN A 91 -2.69 -7.39 6.66
CA GLN A 91 -1.81 -6.91 5.60
C GLN A 91 -1.94 -7.77 4.35
N PRO A 92 -2.89 -7.46 3.46
CA PRO A 92 -3.00 -8.15 2.19
C PRO A 92 -1.84 -7.81 1.24
N ASP A 93 -1.35 -8.82 0.54
CA ASP A 93 -0.40 -8.67 -0.56
C ASP A 93 -1.18 -8.33 -1.86
N LEU A 94 -0.75 -7.30 -2.58
CA LEU A 94 -1.31 -6.88 -3.88
C LEU A 94 -0.46 -7.37 -5.07
N GLY A 95 0.78 -7.80 -4.81
CA GLY A 95 1.71 -8.32 -5.82
C GLY A 95 2.95 -7.44 -6.04
N PRO A 96 3.96 -7.95 -6.76
CA PRO A 96 5.19 -7.22 -7.04
C PRO A 96 4.98 -6.12 -8.11
N VAL A 97 5.78 -5.06 -8.06
CA VAL A 97 5.73 -3.94 -9.02
C VAL A 97 6.57 -4.17 -10.29
N ASN A 98 6.56 -5.39 -10.82
CA ASN A 98 7.40 -5.85 -11.94
C ASN A 98 6.91 -5.42 -13.33
N PHE A 99 6.20 -4.30 -13.40
CA PHE A 99 5.60 -3.71 -14.59
C PHE A 99 5.90 -2.21 -14.67
N THR A 100 5.74 -1.60 -15.84
CA THR A 100 6.08 -0.17 -16.08
C THR A 100 4.90 0.67 -16.56
N ASP A 101 3.80 0.01 -16.95
CA ASP A 101 2.52 0.60 -17.34
C ASP A 101 1.58 0.83 -16.15
N TRP A 102 0.47 1.52 -16.37
CA TRP A 102 -0.59 1.66 -15.37
C TRP A 102 -1.39 0.36 -15.24
N ARG A 103 -1.46 -0.21 -14.04
CA ARG A 103 -2.28 -1.38 -13.74
C ARG A 103 -3.09 -1.18 -12.46
N CYS A 104 -4.31 -1.70 -12.45
CA CYS A 104 -5.04 -1.89 -11.20
C CYS A 104 -4.62 -3.23 -10.60
N ILE A 105 -3.94 -3.19 -9.45
CA ILE A 105 -3.53 -4.38 -8.69
C ILE A 105 -4.45 -4.57 -7.49
N TYR A 106 -4.63 -5.80 -7.04
CA TYR A 106 -5.68 -6.18 -6.09
C TYR A 106 -5.15 -7.01 -4.94
N GLY A 107 -5.69 -6.76 -3.75
CA GLY A 107 -5.46 -7.56 -2.54
C GLY A 107 -6.78 -8.09 -2.00
N ASP A 108 -6.74 -9.29 -1.40
CA ASP A 108 -7.87 -9.90 -0.71
C ASP A 108 -8.20 -9.12 0.57
N LEU A 109 -9.47 -8.74 0.76
CA LEU A 109 -9.96 -8.14 2.00
C LEU A 109 -10.88 -9.08 2.79
N SER A 110 -11.02 -10.34 2.38
CA SER A 110 -11.74 -11.34 3.17
C SER A 110 -11.00 -11.75 4.45
N GLY A 111 -9.68 -11.50 4.51
CA GLY A 111 -8.83 -11.81 5.65
C GLY A 111 -8.34 -13.25 5.67
N THR A 112 -8.65 -14.03 4.63
CA THR A 112 -8.36 -15.47 4.57
C THR A 112 -6.90 -15.78 4.28
N ILE A 113 -6.21 -14.89 3.56
CA ILE A 113 -4.81 -15.08 3.13
C ILE A 113 -3.86 -13.95 3.57
N ALA A 114 -4.39 -12.89 4.17
CA ALA A 114 -3.59 -11.77 4.63
C ALA A 114 -2.80 -12.15 5.91
N GLY A 115 -1.55 -11.68 6.00
CA GLY A 115 -0.84 -11.74 7.29
C GLY A 115 -1.55 -10.87 8.31
N HIS A 116 -1.65 -11.31 9.56
CA HIS A 116 -2.37 -10.58 10.61
C HIS A 116 -1.62 -10.59 11.95
N TRP A 117 -1.84 -9.54 12.76
CA TRP A 117 -1.23 -9.36 14.08
C TRP A 117 -2.02 -8.37 14.95
N GLY A 118 -1.73 -8.34 16.25
CA GLY A 118 -2.40 -7.43 17.19
C GLY A 118 -3.77 -7.96 17.64
N GLY A 119 -4.43 -7.19 18.51
CA GLY A 119 -5.72 -7.58 19.08
C GLY A 119 -5.70 -8.97 19.72
N LYS A 120 -6.77 -9.74 19.50
CA LYS A 120 -6.82 -11.17 19.90
C LYS A 120 -6.12 -12.12 18.91
N ASN A 121 -5.62 -11.59 17.79
CA ASN A 121 -4.89 -12.31 16.75
C ASN A 121 -5.60 -13.59 16.25
N THR A 122 -6.88 -13.46 15.91
CA THR A 122 -7.75 -14.58 15.55
C THR A 122 -7.78 -14.90 14.05
N GLY A 123 -7.27 -14.00 13.21
CA GLY A 123 -7.38 -14.07 11.75
C GLY A 123 -8.80 -13.88 11.23
N ARG A 124 -9.73 -13.42 12.07
CA ARG A 124 -11.14 -13.21 11.70
C ARG A 124 -11.48 -11.73 11.74
N ILE A 125 -11.71 -11.17 10.56
CA ILE A 125 -12.06 -9.76 10.39
C ILE A 125 -13.34 -9.40 11.16
N LYS A 126 -13.26 -8.31 11.93
CA LYS A 126 -14.40 -7.64 12.58
C LYS A 126 -14.59 -6.23 12.04
N TYR A 127 -15.81 -5.91 11.66
CA TYR A 127 -16.17 -4.60 11.11
C TYR A 127 -16.57 -3.61 12.23
N PRO A 128 -16.40 -2.29 12.03
CA PRO A 128 -15.84 -1.65 10.83
C PRO A 128 -14.32 -1.80 10.69
N LEU A 129 -13.83 -1.76 9.45
CA LEU A 129 -12.39 -1.68 9.17
C LEU A 129 -11.93 -0.22 9.17
N ARG A 130 -10.67 0.00 9.51
CA ARG A 130 -10.00 1.30 9.43
C ARG A 130 -8.74 1.15 8.61
N TRP A 131 -8.47 2.12 7.73
CA TRP A 131 -7.18 2.13 7.01
C TRP A 131 -6.05 2.50 7.97
N ASP A 132 -4.98 1.72 7.94
CA ASP A 132 -3.66 2.10 8.46
C ASP A 132 -2.79 2.60 7.30
N THR A 133 -2.66 1.78 6.25
CA THR A 133 -1.78 2.05 5.11
C THR A 133 -2.49 1.72 3.80
N LEU A 134 -2.64 2.71 2.93
CA LEU A 134 -3.26 2.55 1.62
C LEU A 134 -2.32 1.88 0.61
N PHE A 135 -1.02 2.17 0.71
CA PHE A 135 0.00 1.58 -0.14
C PHE A 135 1.30 1.40 0.65
N LEU A 136 1.82 0.19 0.64
CA LEU A 136 3.08 -0.18 1.28
C LEU A 136 3.99 -0.79 0.21
N LEU A 137 5.23 -0.34 0.12
CA LEU A 137 6.23 -0.91 -0.78
C LEU A 137 7.33 -1.61 0.02
N ASP A 138 7.33 -2.93 -0.02
CA ASP A 138 8.19 -3.78 0.81
C ASP A 138 9.37 -4.36 0.03
N ASN A 139 10.59 -3.94 0.37
CA ASN A 139 11.82 -4.51 -0.18
C ASN A 139 12.24 -5.77 0.58
N ARG A 140 11.46 -6.84 0.43
CA ARG A 140 11.72 -8.15 1.06
C ARG A 140 13.05 -8.77 0.63
N SER A 141 13.56 -8.41 -0.55
CA SER A 141 14.82 -8.93 -1.07
C SER A 141 16.04 -8.42 -0.29
N GLY A 142 15.92 -7.24 0.34
CA GLY A 142 17.02 -6.53 0.95
C GLY A 142 18.07 -6.02 -0.06
N ALA A 143 17.84 -6.13 -1.37
CA ALA A 143 18.73 -5.55 -2.37
C ALA A 143 18.65 -4.02 -2.34
N LYS A 144 19.76 -3.34 -2.66
CA LYS A 144 19.72 -1.89 -2.88
C LYS A 144 18.81 -1.60 -4.08
N THR A 145 17.86 -0.70 -3.92
CA THR A 145 16.82 -0.43 -4.92
C THR A 145 16.28 1.00 -4.78
N GLY A 146 15.60 1.50 -5.81
CA GLY A 146 15.01 2.82 -5.82
C GLY A 146 14.40 3.18 -7.16
N GLY A 147 13.65 4.26 -7.18
CA GLY A 147 13.04 4.78 -8.39
C GLY A 147 11.78 5.58 -8.10
N THR A 148 10.92 5.64 -9.10
CA THR A 148 9.66 6.38 -9.04
C THR A 148 8.49 5.45 -9.34
N ILE A 149 7.51 5.39 -8.44
CA ILE A 149 6.22 4.73 -8.67
C ILE A 149 5.13 5.80 -8.67
N TYR A 150 4.12 5.65 -9.53
CA TYR A 150 2.95 6.53 -9.49
C TYR A 150 1.75 5.78 -8.92
N ILE A 151 1.01 6.45 -8.04
CA ILE A 151 -0.12 5.89 -7.30
C ILE A 151 -1.38 6.67 -7.69
N GLY A 152 -2.35 5.95 -8.24
CA GLY A 152 -3.64 6.46 -8.69
C GLY A 152 -4.75 6.19 -7.67
N PRO A 153 -6.02 6.15 -8.13
CA PRO A 153 -7.17 5.87 -7.28
C PRO A 153 -7.08 4.50 -6.60
N ALA A 154 -7.59 4.47 -5.38
CA ALA A 154 -7.88 3.28 -4.61
C ALA A 154 -9.40 3.00 -4.64
N MET A 155 -9.78 1.73 -4.65
CA MET A 155 -11.15 1.26 -4.81
C MET A 155 -11.40 0.08 -3.87
N LEU A 156 -12.60 0.04 -3.29
CA LEU A 156 -13.11 -1.13 -2.59
C LEU A 156 -14.10 -1.84 -3.50
N TYR A 157 -14.02 -3.16 -3.53
CA TYR A 157 -14.93 -4.01 -4.31
C TYR A 157 -15.82 -4.78 -3.36
N TYR A 158 -17.11 -4.73 -3.64
CA TYR A 158 -18.16 -5.43 -2.92
C TYR A 158 -18.81 -6.45 -3.85
N GLU A 159 -19.41 -7.48 -3.28
CA GLU A 159 -20.31 -8.40 -4.00
C GLU A 159 -21.76 -8.01 -3.78
#